data_AF-A0A173LXU2-F1
#
_entry.id   AF-A0A173LXU2-F1
#
_cell.length_a   1.000
_cell.length_b   1.000
_cell.length_c   1.000
_cell.angle_alpha   90.00
_cell.angle_beta   90.00
_cell.angle_gamma   90.00
#
_symmetry.space_group_name_H-M   'P 1'
#
loop_
_entity.id
_entity.type
_entity.pdbx_description
1 polymer ?
#
loop_
_entity_poly.entity_id
_entity_poly.type
_entity_poly.pdbx_seq_one_letter_code
_entity_poly.pdbx_strand_id
1 'polypeptide(L)'
;MVFESFAHVPVTEELLRHVWEGEEDPSQGGHRYGLGREGKTEFPPWWDLAMVQMSIESVLNLPQLVVHMGNDILLAREVGKVIVIVKLKRLGNRVKISTAFPDSGTGVVRTSRGLRKEIPLNNYRWEA
;
A
#
# COMPACT_ATOMS: atom_id res chain seq x y z
N MET A 1 19.70 -14.84 9.33
CA MET A 1 18.24 -14.62 9.17
C MET A 1 18.01 -14.40 7.68
N VAL A 2 17.19 -15.22 7.03
CA VAL A 2 16.87 -15.05 5.60
C VAL A 2 15.63 -14.15 5.55
N PHE A 3 15.76 -12.94 5.02
CA PHE A 3 14.61 -12.07 4.77
C PHE A 3 13.94 -12.53 3.48
N GLU A 4 12.63 -12.79 3.52
CA GLU A 4 11.87 -13.10 2.32
C GLU A 4 11.77 -11.83 1.47
N SER A 5 12.34 -11.86 0.26
CA SER A 5 12.31 -10.75 -0.68
C SER A 5 11.35 -11.06 -1.83
N PHE A 6 10.60 -10.05 -2.22
CA PHE A 6 9.64 -10.07 -3.32
C PHE A 6 10.06 -9.11 -4.45
N ALA A 7 11.33 -8.69 -4.50
CA ALA A 7 11.86 -7.79 -5.52
C ALA A 7 11.70 -8.28 -6.97
N HIS A 8 11.50 -9.59 -7.15
CA HIS A 8 11.23 -10.20 -8.46
C HIS A 8 9.82 -9.94 -8.98
N VAL A 9 8.91 -9.43 -8.15
CA VAL A 9 7.52 -9.14 -8.53
C VAL A 9 7.45 -7.77 -9.20
N PRO A 10 7.00 -7.67 -10.46
CA PRO A 10 7.05 -6.41 -11.19
C PRO A 10 6.02 -5.41 -10.67
N VAL A 11 6.46 -4.16 -10.50
CA VAL A 11 5.59 -2.99 -10.33
C VAL A 11 5.28 -2.46 -11.74
N THR A 12 4.04 -2.62 -12.19
CA THR A 12 3.63 -2.24 -13.55
C THR A 12 2.94 -0.88 -13.57
N GLU A 13 2.95 -0.21 -14.73
CA GLU A 13 2.20 1.04 -14.93
C GLU A 13 0.70 0.86 -14.65
N GLU A 14 0.13 -0.30 -15.02
CA GLU A 14 -1.27 -0.62 -14.74
C GLU A 14 -1.55 -0.64 -13.23
N LEU A 15 -0.67 -1.28 -12.45
CA LEU A 15 -0.76 -1.30 -11.01
C LEU A 15 -0.61 0.11 -10.43
N LEU A 16 0.34 0.90 -10.93
CA LEU A 16 0.56 2.27 -10.45
C LEU A 16 -0.66 3.15 -10.71
N ARG A 17 -1.26 3.07 -11.91
CA ARG A 17 -2.52 3.74 -12.23
C ARG A 17 -3.66 3.29 -11.30
N HIS A 18 -3.79 1.99 -11.08
CA HIS A 18 -4.79 1.42 -10.16
C HIS A 18 -4.61 1.96 -8.74
N VAL A 19 -3.39 1.93 -8.20
CA VAL A 19 -3.10 2.43 -6.85
C VAL A 19 -3.35 3.93 -6.75
N TRP A 20 -2.92 4.69 -7.74
CA TRP A 20 -2.93 6.15 -7.71
C TRP A 20 -4.31 6.74 -7.97
N GLU A 21 -4.90 6.45 -9.13
CA GLU A 21 -6.19 7.02 -9.57
C GLU A 21 -7.38 6.11 -9.22
N GLY A 22 -7.15 4.80 -9.11
CA GLY A 22 -8.20 3.81 -8.95
C GLY A 22 -8.91 3.50 -10.25
N GLU A 23 -9.95 2.68 -10.15
CA GLU A 23 -10.84 2.34 -11.27
C GLU A 23 -12.17 3.10 -11.15
N GLU A 24 -13.06 2.92 -12.13
CA GLU A 24 -14.43 3.47 -12.12
C GLU A 24 -15.20 3.07 -10.85
N ASP A 25 -15.01 1.83 -10.39
CA ASP A 25 -15.52 1.39 -9.10
C ASP A 25 -14.75 2.08 -7.96
N PRO A 26 -15.41 2.91 -7.11
CA PRO A 26 -14.76 3.63 -6.03
C PRO A 26 -14.11 2.69 -5.01
N SER A 27 -14.58 1.44 -4.89
CA SER A 27 -14.01 0.44 -4.01
C SER A 27 -12.66 -0.13 -4.48
N GLN A 28 -12.24 0.16 -5.71
CA GLN A 28 -11.03 -0.39 -6.35
C GLN A 28 -9.94 0.67 -6.54
N GLY A 29 -8.82 0.54 -5.80
CA GLY A 29 -7.68 1.46 -5.87
C GLY A 29 -7.98 2.93 -5.56
N GLY A 30 -7.12 3.85 -5.99
CA GLY A 30 -7.35 5.29 -5.85
C GLY A 30 -6.98 5.82 -4.46
N HIS A 31 -5.68 5.98 -4.25
CA HIS A 31 -5.07 6.45 -3.02
C HIS A 31 -4.32 7.78 -3.21
N ARG A 32 -4.39 8.42 -4.38
CA ARG A 32 -3.87 9.79 -4.55
C ARG A 32 -4.60 10.75 -3.61
N TYR A 33 -3.84 11.67 -3.01
CA TYR A 33 -4.40 12.75 -2.20
C TYR A 33 -5.46 13.56 -2.97
N GLY A 34 -6.61 13.77 -2.34
CA GLY A 34 -7.70 14.60 -2.84
C GLY A 34 -8.79 13.84 -3.59
N LEU A 35 -8.66 12.51 -3.76
CA LEU A 35 -9.72 11.71 -4.40
C LEU A 35 -10.97 11.55 -3.53
N GLY A 36 -10.83 11.52 -2.21
CA GLY A 36 -11.96 11.50 -1.28
C GLY A 36 -12.78 10.20 -1.34
N ARG A 37 -12.19 9.08 -1.77
CA ARG A 37 -12.92 7.80 -1.87
C ARG A 37 -13.31 7.30 -0.48
N GLU A 38 -14.60 7.09 -0.25
CA GLU A 38 -15.16 6.70 1.06
C GLU A 38 -14.53 5.40 1.58
N GLY A 39 -14.12 5.41 2.85
CA GLY A 39 -13.47 4.29 3.53
C GLY A 39 -11.98 4.12 3.21
N LYS A 40 -11.44 4.83 2.21
CA LYS A 40 -10.05 4.68 1.77
C LYS A 40 -9.12 5.67 2.43
N THR A 41 -7.88 5.22 2.61
CA THR A 41 -6.74 6.06 2.93
C THR A 41 -6.15 6.68 1.67
N GLU A 42 -5.47 7.80 1.83
CA GLU A 42 -4.77 8.50 0.75
C GLU A 42 -3.32 8.77 1.15
N PHE A 43 -2.43 8.77 0.17
CA PHE A 43 -1.04 9.10 0.36
C PHE A 43 -0.89 10.57 0.76
N PRO A 44 0.25 10.94 1.37
CA PRO A 44 0.49 12.32 1.75
C PRO A 44 0.39 13.28 0.56
N PRO A 45 -0.03 14.53 0.76
CA PRO A 45 -0.19 15.50 -0.32
C PRO A 45 1.12 15.89 -1.01
N TRP A 46 2.27 15.63 -0.40
CA TRP A 46 3.60 15.87 -0.98
C TRP A 46 4.19 14.63 -1.66
N TRP A 47 3.48 13.49 -1.69
CA TRP A 47 3.90 12.33 -2.47
C TRP A 47 3.40 12.48 -3.91
N ASP A 48 4.25 12.12 -4.85
CA ASP A 48 3.90 11.94 -6.25
C ASP A 48 3.91 10.44 -6.62
N LEU A 49 3.60 10.15 -7.88
CA LEU A 49 3.56 8.77 -8.37
C LEU A 49 4.92 8.07 -8.27
N ALA A 50 6.02 8.80 -8.45
CA ALA A 50 7.37 8.26 -8.36
C ALA A 50 7.71 7.84 -6.91
N MET A 51 7.31 8.64 -5.92
CA MET A 51 7.45 8.29 -4.51
C MET A 51 6.60 7.07 -4.14
N VAL A 52 5.38 6.97 -4.69
CA VAL A 52 4.54 5.77 -4.50
C VAL A 52 5.21 4.53 -5.09
N GLN A 53 5.71 4.60 -6.33
CA GLN A 53 6.44 3.48 -6.94
C GLN A 53 7.64 3.06 -6.08
N MET A 54 8.50 4.02 -5.70
CA MET A 54 9.67 3.75 -4.85
C MET A 54 9.27 3.10 -3.52
N SER A 55 8.15 3.52 -2.93
CA SER A 55 7.67 2.94 -1.67
C SER A 55 7.22 1.48 -1.83
N ILE A 56 6.53 1.15 -2.93
CA ILE A 56 6.11 -0.22 -3.25
C ILE A 56 7.34 -1.10 -3.48
N GLU A 57 8.30 -0.63 -4.27
CA GLU A 57 9.57 -1.33 -4.51
C GLU A 57 10.35 -1.55 -3.21
N SER A 58 10.36 -0.57 -2.31
CA SER A 58 10.99 -0.69 -0.99
C SER A 58 10.33 -1.76 -0.11
N VAL A 59 8.99 -1.84 -0.13
CA VAL A 59 8.23 -2.89 0.57
C VAL A 59 8.54 -4.27 -0.01
N LEU A 60 8.61 -4.40 -1.35
CA LEU A 60 8.92 -5.67 -2.02
C LEU A 60 10.36 -6.13 -1.77
N ASN A 61 11.31 -5.19 -1.77
CA ASN A 61 12.72 -5.51 -1.62
C ASN A 61 13.06 -6.00 -0.21
N LEU A 62 12.58 -5.29 0.81
CA LEU A 62 12.87 -5.58 2.20
C LEU A 62 11.63 -5.29 3.08
N PRO A 63 10.61 -6.17 3.04
CA PRO A 63 9.44 -6.00 3.91
C PRO A 63 9.87 -6.06 5.38
N GLN A 64 9.25 -5.21 6.21
CA GLN A 64 9.41 -5.27 7.67
C GLN A 64 8.43 -6.27 8.29
N LEU A 65 7.31 -6.52 7.60
CA LEU A 65 6.29 -7.49 7.98
C LEU A 65 5.89 -8.30 6.75
N VAL A 66 5.73 -9.61 6.95
CA VAL A 66 5.16 -10.54 5.97
C VAL A 66 4.08 -11.35 6.67
N VAL A 67 2.85 -11.29 6.18
CA VAL A 67 1.71 -12.07 6.70
C VAL A 67 1.08 -12.88 5.57
N HIS A 68 1.01 -14.19 5.75
CA HIS A 68 0.32 -15.08 4.81
C HIS A 68 -1.12 -15.33 5.27
N MET A 69 -2.08 -15.07 4.39
CA MET A 69 -3.52 -15.23 4.66
C MET A 69 -4.21 -15.91 3.48
N GLY A 70 -4.31 -17.24 3.52
CA GLY A 70 -4.83 -18.03 2.41
C GLY A 70 -4.02 -17.78 1.12
N ASN A 71 -4.68 -17.26 0.09
CA ASN A 71 -4.05 -16.92 -1.19
C ASN A 71 -3.41 -15.53 -1.21
N ASP A 72 -3.54 -14.75 -0.15
CA ASP A 72 -2.98 -13.41 -0.05
C ASP A 72 -1.68 -13.41 0.77
N ILE A 73 -0.78 -12.49 0.43
CA ILE A 73 0.39 -12.14 1.22
C ILE A 73 0.34 -10.63 1.45
N LEU A 74 0.34 -10.20 2.71
CA LEU A 74 0.50 -8.79 3.05
C LEU A 74 1.95 -8.51 3.40
N LEU A 75 2.51 -7.50 2.74
CA LEU A 75 3.82 -6.95 3.02
C LEU A 75 3.62 -5.54 3.58
N ALA A 76 4.38 -5.17 4.60
CA ALA A 76 4.37 -3.81 5.09
C ALA A 76 5.79 -3.29 5.36
N ARG A 77 5.97 -1.99 5.17
CA ARG A 77 7.19 -1.27 5.53
C ARG A 77 6.88 0.19 5.79
N GLU A 78 7.59 0.80 6.74
CA GLU A 78 7.65 2.24 6.88
C GLU A 78 8.55 2.89 5.82
N VAL A 79 8.00 3.82 5.04
CA VAL A 79 8.72 4.64 4.07
C VAL A 79 8.35 6.10 4.34
N GLY A 80 9.33 6.93 4.73
CA GLY A 80 9.08 8.36 4.97
C GLY A 80 8.03 8.65 6.05
N LYS A 81 8.01 7.89 7.16
CA LYS A 81 7.00 7.96 8.23
C LYS A 81 5.58 7.59 7.79
N VAL A 82 5.45 6.78 6.74
CA VAL A 82 4.20 6.20 6.26
C VAL A 82 4.35 4.69 6.21
N ILE A 83 3.44 3.96 6.87
CA ILE A 83 3.31 2.51 6.67
C ILE A 83 2.64 2.29 5.33
N VAL A 84 3.37 1.68 4.39
CA VAL A 84 2.85 1.26 3.09
C VAL A 84 2.61 -0.23 3.13
N ILE A 85 1.40 -0.64 2.74
CA ILE A 85 1.02 -2.04 2.61
C ILE A 85 0.97 -2.41 1.13
N VAL A 86 1.59 -3.53 0.79
CA VAL A 86 1.49 -4.16 -0.53
C VAL A 86 0.80 -5.51 -0.37
N LYS A 87 -0.30 -5.72 -1.09
CA LYS A 87 -1.04 -6.98 -1.07
C LYS A 87 -0.70 -7.79 -2.31
N LEU A 88 -0.07 -8.95 -2.12
CA LEU A 88 0.18 -9.93 -3.18
C LEU A 88 -0.91 -10.99 -3.21
N LYS A 89 -1.18 -11.53 -4.39
CA LYS A 89 -1.99 -12.73 -4.63
C LYS A 89 -1.13 -13.85 -5.18
N ARG A 90 -1.24 -15.04 -4.58
CA ARG A 90 -0.68 -16.29 -5.11
C ARG A 90 -1.52 -16.77 -6.28
N LEU A 91 -0.87 -17.03 -7.41
CA LEU A 91 -1.44 -17.58 -8.64
C LEU A 91 -0.60 -18.80 -9.06
N GLY A 92 -0.99 -19.98 -8.58
CA GLY A 92 -0.18 -21.19 -8.75
C GLY A 92 1.20 -21.01 -8.12
N ASN A 93 2.25 -21.09 -8.93
CA ASN A 93 3.64 -20.90 -8.51
C ASN A 93 4.15 -19.45 -8.62
N ARG A 94 3.30 -18.50 -9.01
CA ARG A 94 3.65 -17.08 -9.14
C ARG A 94 2.93 -16.25 -8.09
N VAL A 95 3.46 -15.06 -7.84
CA VAL A 95 2.78 -14.01 -7.07
C VAL A 95 2.62 -12.78 -7.96
N LYS A 96 1.53 -12.06 -7.78
CA LYS A 96 1.30 -10.75 -8.40
C LYS A 96 0.87 -9.73 -7.35
N ILE A 97 1.18 -8.47 -7.57
CA ILE A 97 0.63 -7.39 -6.74
C ILE A 97 -0.85 -7.24 -7.13
N SER A 98 -1.72 -7.20 -6.13
CA SER A 98 -3.15 -6.94 -6.32
C SER A 98 -3.48 -5.48 -6.06
N THR A 99 -2.84 -4.86 -5.08
CA THR A 99 -2.95 -3.43 -4.77
C THR A 99 -1.84 -3.02 -3.78
N ALA A 100 -1.69 -1.72 -3.58
CA ALA A 100 -0.87 -1.13 -2.53
C ALA A 100 -1.56 0.15 -2.02
N PHE A 101 -1.35 0.50 -0.75
CA PHE A 101 -1.97 1.66 -0.14
C PHE A 101 -1.20 2.14 1.10
N PRO A 102 -1.32 3.43 1.47
CA PRO A 102 -0.84 3.90 2.76
C PRO A 102 -1.82 3.44 3.83
N ASP A 103 -1.32 2.83 4.88
CA ASP A 103 -2.15 2.44 6.02
C ASP A 103 -2.29 3.59 7.03
N SER A 104 -1.15 4.15 7.43
CA SER A 104 -1.05 5.16 8.48
C SER A 104 0.27 5.93 8.38
N GLY A 105 0.34 7.13 8.95
CA GLY A 105 1.57 7.92 8.96
C GLY A 105 1.38 9.41 8.74
N THR A 106 2.49 10.14 8.66
CA THR A 106 2.47 11.60 8.47
C THR A 106 1.81 11.96 7.15
N GLY A 107 0.70 12.71 7.20
CA GLY A 107 -0.04 13.16 6.01
C GLY A 107 -1.00 12.13 5.40
N VAL A 108 -1.08 10.91 5.93
CA VAL A 108 -2.08 9.92 5.50
C VAL A 108 -3.43 10.35 6.02
N VAL A 109 -4.43 10.41 5.13
CA VAL A 109 -5.82 10.75 5.50
C VAL A 109 -6.75 9.62 5.09
N ARG A 110 -7.82 9.39 5.85
CA ARG A 110 -8.93 8.52 5.46
C ARG A 110 -10.20 9.34 5.33
N THR A 111 -10.97 9.08 4.27
CA THR A 111 -12.31 9.62 4.14
C THR A 111 -13.31 8.68 4.83
N SER A 112 -14.11 9.21 5.74
CA SER A 112 -15.21 8.48 6.37
C SER A 112 -16.40 9.39 6.63
N ARG A 113 -17.58 8.99 6.16
CA ARG A 113 -18.83 9.75 6.18
C ARG A 113 -18.65 11.14 5.59
N GLY A 114 -17.89 11.23 4.49
CA GLY A 114 -17.55 12.51 3.83
C GLY A 114 -16.55 13.40 4.58
N LEU A 115 -16.02 12.96 5.73
CA LEU A 115 -15.00 13.69 6.47
C LEU A 115 -13.61 13.10 6.25
N ARG A 116 -12.64 13.94 5.92
CA ARG A 116 -11.22 13.55 5.83
C ARG A 116 -10.58 13.68 7.21
N LYS A 117 -9.96 12.59 7.67
CA LYS A 117 -9.28 12.53 8.98
C LYS A 117 -7.87 12.00 8.79
N GLU A 118 -6.90 12.64 9.43
CA GLU A 118 -5.54 12.11 9.48
C GLU A 118 -5.51 10.77 10.22
N ILE A 119 -4.72 9.84 9.70
CA ILE A 119 -4.44 8.55 10.33
C ILE A 119 -3.01 8.61 10.87
N PRO A 120 -2.82 8.91 12.17
CA PRO A 120 -1.50 9.00 12.76
C PRO A 120 -0.78 7.65 12.62
N LEU A 121 0.56 7.69 12.64
CA LEU A 121 1.37 6.49 12.54
C LEU A 121 0.92 5.46 13.58
N ASN A 122 0.35 4.37 13.11
CA ASN A 122 -0.04 3.28 13.97
C ASN A 122 1.15 2.33 14.03
N ASN A 123 1.91 2.42 15.12
CA ASN A 123 2.89 1.40 15.46
C ASN A 123 2.09 0.17 15.92
N TYR A 124 1.56 -0.60 14.98
CA TYR A 124 1.20 -1.97 15.26
C TYR A 124 2.36 -2.57 16.07
N ARG A 125 2.06 -3.05 17.28
CA ARG A 125 2.95 -4.00 17.95
C ARG A 125 2.87 -5.26 17.10
N TRP A 126 3.78 -5.36 16.13
CA TRP A 126 3.96 -6.55 15.31
C TRP A 126 4.63 -7.62 16.18
N GLU A 127 3.88 -8.17 17.12
CA GLU A 127 4.33 -9.35 17.87
C GLU A 127 4.37 -10.51 16.89
N ALA A 128 5.59 -11.02 16.68
CA ALA A 128 5.92 -12.16 15.84
C ALA A 128 5.47 -13.48 16.47
#